data_AF-A0A1E4XDP9-F1
#
_entry.id   AF-A0A1E4XDP9-F1
#
_cell.length_a   1.000
_cell.length_b   1.000
_cell.length_c   1.000
_cell.angle_alpha   90.00
_cell.angle_beta   90.00
_cell.angle_gamma   90.00
#
_symmetry.space_group_name_H-M   'P 1'
#
loop_
_entity.id
_entity.type
_entity.pdbx_description
1 polymer ?
#
loop_
_entity_poly.entity_id
_entity_poly.type
_entity_poly.pdbx_seq_one_letter_code
_entity_poly.pdbx_strand_id
1 'polypeptide(L)'
;MKMLSKAVASKLENFAAPKRGDEFEDLCLDIFEHVLSKQGFPIIGGPYSRIVARGVSGDSQGGVDIYDPATLAAAQCKNQGKVYVSHLEDEVQKLQSFSKPVAHYIFLLSRDGVPKALQDWVDEANQRRTDARSDDANAASEVGVAVPMLHIMGWRELKGYLFASNFLMWKWGVAHPVIHQYPYLPMLDVSFLAETMDALRNKLDALPNRRDSKDAVEGLLRSVDAEGLVNLVADSKVEREVLDGLGEFIEEFWRAVRVAKTYSVAVKDVDSRDPIIMEQGFALMNDLARYLPRISALRYLRPVCKASEALLNVFRDEDSYYWEQVVVEHQGMEVEVDGDSTMLFNFEHEDWTSPYFVDPEQVNSLIKDIVEGVEHARRAIVDVRTVE
;
A
#
# COMPACT_ATOMS: atom_id res chain seq x y z
N MET A 1 -13.34 -6.74 30.53
CA MET A 1 -11.95 -6.29 30.32
C MET A 1 -11.02 -7.45 30.59
N LYS A 2 -10.23 -7.91 29.60
CA LYS A 2 -9.14 -8.86 29.87
C LYS A 2 -8.12 -8.14 30.78
N MET A 3 -7.74 -8.74 31.91
CA MET A 3 -6.65 -8.19 32.73
C MET A 3 -5.36 -8.26 31.91
N LEU A 4 -4.78 -7.11 31.62
CA LEU A 4 -3.48 -7.02 30.96
C LEU A 4 -2.41 -7.56 31.90
N SER A 5 -1.40 -8.22 31.35
CA SER A 5 -0.20 -8.49 32.13
C SER A 5 0.38 -7.14 32.59
N LYS A 6 0.93 -7.08 33.81
CA LYS A 6 1.50 -5.84 34.36
C LYS A 6 2.56 -5.23 33.44
N ALA A 7 3.29 -6.06 32.69
CA ALA A 7 4.28 -5.64 31.71
C ALA A 7 3.68 -4.86 30.54
N VAL A 8 2.56 -5.31 29.99
CA VAL A 8 1.88 -4.65 28.87
C VAL A 8 1.21 -3.34 29.33
N ALA A 9 0.61 -3.34 30.52
CA ALA A 9 0.05 -2.12 31.10
C ALA A 9 1.14 -1.05 31.32
N SER A 10 2.30 -1.44 31.86
CA SER A 10 3.44 -0.54 32.07
C SER A 10 4.05 -0.04 30.76
N LYS A 11 4.16 -0.90 29.74
CA LYS A 11 4.64 -0.47 28.40
C LYS A 11 3.73 0.58 27.78
N LEU A 12 2.42 0.38 27.84
CA LEU A 12 1.47 1.35 27.30
C LEU A 12 1.47 2.66 28.10
N GLU A 13 1.60 2.60 29.42
CA GLU A 13 1.72 3.81 30.23
C GLU A 13 2.86 4.70 29.71
N ASN A 14 3.97 4.07 29.34
CA ASN A 14 5.18 4.69 28.79
C ASN A 14 5.20 4.83 27.26
N PHE A 15 4.15 4.40 26.55
CA PHE A 15 4.09 4.51 25.10
C PHE A 15 3.84 5.97 24.70
N ALA A 16 4.87 6.59 24.12
CA ALA A 16 4.80 7.94 23.60
C ALA A 16 4.16 7.95 22.21
N ALA A 17 3.51 9.06 21.86
CA ALA A 17 3.02 9.25 20.51
C ALA A 17 4.17 9.17 19.49
N PRO A 18 3.92 8.63 18.27
CA PRO A 18 4.86 8.71 17.16
C PRO A 18 5.40 10.13 16.97
N LYS A 19 6.70 10.26 16.70
CA LYS A 19 7.35 11.58 16.59
C LYS A 19 7.19 12.23 15.22
N ARG A 20 7.01 11.43 14.18
CA ARG A 20 6.82 11.91 12.81
C ARG A 20 5.33 12.11 12.53
N GLY A 21 5.01 13.15 11.75
CA GLY A 21 3.63 13.53 11.47
C GLY A 21 2.84 12.42 10.76
N ASP A 22 3.43 11.88 9.70
CA ASP A 22 2.92 10.75 8.92
C ASP A 22 2.63 9.51 9.79
N GLU A 23 3.58 9.09 10.63
CA GLU A 23 3.38 7.95 11.53
C GLU A 23 2.26 8.20 12.57
N PHE A 24 2.04 9.45 12.97
CA PHE A 24 0.95 9.79 13.88
C PHE A 24 -0.42 9.81 13.18
N GLU A 25 -0.47 10.27 11.93
CA GLU A 25 -1.66 10.17 11.08
C GLU A 25 -2.06 8.72 10.83
N ASP A 26 -1.09 7.84 10.54
CA ASP A 26 -1.31 6.39 10.37
C ASP A 26 -1.90 5.77 11.66
N LEU A 27 -1.37 6.15 12.82
CA LEU A 27 -1.90 5.70 14.11
C LEU A 27 -3.33 6.19 14.31
N CYS A 28 -3.59 7.46 14.02
CA CYS A 28 -4.91 8.04 14.15
C CYS A 28 -5.93 7.34 13.24
N LEU A 29 -5.53 7.00 12.00
CA LEU A 29 -6.35 6.26 11.05
C LEU A 29 -6.72 4.88 11.60
N ASP A 30 -5.73 4.13 12.10
CA ASP A 30 -5.91 2.80 12.67
C ASP A 30 -6.89 2.75 13.85
N ILE A 31 -6.88 3.78 14.70
CA ILE A 31 -7.75 3.82 15.88
C ILE A 31 -9.10 4.48 15.61
N PHE A 32 -9.27 5.14 14.46
CA PHE A 32 -10.41 6.04 14.22
C PHE A 32 -11.75 5.31 14.32
N GLU A 33 -11.85 4.11 13.76
CA GLU A 33 -13.09 3.32 13.86
C GLU A 33 -13.48 3.01 15.31
N HIS A 34 -12.49 2.79 16.17
CA HIS A 34 -12.71 2.58 17.61
C HIS A 34 -13.07 3.87 18.34
N VAL A 35 -12.50 5.01 17.93
CA VAL A 35 -12.91 6.33 18.41
C VAL A 35 -14.38 6.55 18.11
N LEU A 36 -14.78 6.39 16.84
CA LEU A 36 -16.16 6.61 16.40
C LEU A 36 -17.14 5.66 17.10
N SER A 37 -16.78 4.38 17.21
CA SER A 37 -17.61 3.36 17.86
C SER A 37 -17.82 3.65 19.35
N LYS A 38 -16.78 4.08 20.07
CA LYS A 38 -16.87 4.36 21.51
C LYS A 38 -17.65 5.64 21.81
N GLN A 39 -17.54 6.65 20.95
CA GLN A 39 -18.33 7.88 21.04
C GLN A 39 -19.80 7.66 20.64
N GLY A 40 -20.13 6.50 20.06
CA GLY A 40 -21.50 6.14 19.70
C GLY A 40 -22.02 6.93 18.49
N PHE A 41 -21.15 7.34 17.57
CA PHE A 41 -21.60 8.04 16.37
C PHE A 41 -22.45 7.12 15.49
N PRO A 42 -23.65 7.55 15.07
CA PRO A 42 -24.54 6.72 14.27
C PRO A 42 -24.01 6.60 12.84
N ILE A 43 -24.20 5.43 12.25
CA ILE A 43 -24.09 5.28 10.79
C ILE A 43 -25.29 6.02 10.18
N ILE A 44 -25.01 7.08 9.45
CA ILE A 44 -26.01 7.89 8.76
C ILE A 44 -26.39 7.09 7.50
N GLY A 45 -27.61 6.55 7.50
CA GLY A 45 -28.08 5.57 6.52
C GLY A 45 -27.76 5.93 5.05
N GLY A 46 -27.49 4.90 4.26
CA GLY A 46 -27.02 4.97 2.87
C GLY A 46 -26.56 3.56 2.41
N PRO A 47 -25.62 3.44 1.44
CA PRO A 47 -25.06 2.14 1.04
C PRO A 47 -24.09 1.54 2.09
N TYR A 48 -23.88 2.21 3.23
CA TYR A 48 -22.88 1.85 4.22
C TYR A 48 -23.45 0.89 5.27
N SER A 49 -22.82 -0.27 5.42
CA SER A 49 -23.15 -1.27 6.44
C SER A 49 -22.18 -1.27 7.64
N ARG A 50 -21.07 -0.51 7.54
CA ARG A 50 -20.03 -0.40 8.57
C ARG A 50 -19.25 0.92 8.42
N ILE A 51 -18.55 1.30 9.49
CA ILE A 51 -17.53 2.37 9.49
C ILE A 51 -16.35 1.89 8.64
N VAL A 52 -15.82 2.76 7.78
CA VAL A 52 -14.62 2.53 6.97
C VAL A 52 -13.86 3.85 6.86
N ALA A 53 -12.97 4.09 7.83
CA ALA A 53 -12.16 5.30 7.85
C ALA A 53 -11.16 5.30 6.67
N ARG A 54 -11.03 6.45 6.01
CA ARG A 54 -10.07 6.65 4.90
C ARG A 54 -9.13 7.78 5.25
N GLY A 55 -7.82 7.50 5.22
CA GLY A 55 -6.78 8.51 5.36
C GLY A 55 -6.31 9.03 4.01
N VAL A 56 -5.79 10.25 3.98
CA VAL A 56 -5.01 10.79 2.86
C VAL A 56 -3.58 10.93 3.35
N SER A 57 -2.64 10.17 2.79
CA SER A 57 -1.23 10.30 3.16
C SER A 57 -0.62 11.55 2.53
N GLY A 58 -0.10 12.45 3.36
CA GLY A 58 0.86 13.49 2.93
C GLY A 58 0.30 14.83 2.46
N ASP A 59 -0.97 14.91 2.03
CA ASP A 59 -1.61 16.17 1.62
C ASP A 59 -3.01 16.32 2.24
N SER A 60 -3.15 17.23 3.21
CA SER A 60 -4.46 17.57 3.80
C SER A 60 -5.36 18.21 2.73
N GLN A 61 -6.35 17.48 2.23
CA GLN A 61 -7.34 18.04 1.32
C GLN A 61 -8.35 18.87 2.11
N GLY A 62 -8.08 20.17 2.23
CA GLY A 62 -8.98 21.09 2.94
C GLY A 62 -9.01 20.86 4.45
N GLY A 63 -7.86 20.56 5.08
CA GLY A 63 -7.79 20.36 6.53
C GLY A 63 -8.49 19.09 7.01
N VAL A 64 -8.43 18.01 6.24
CA VAL A 64 -8.94 16.70 6.64
C VAL A 64 -7.85 15.66 6.36
N ASP A 65 -7.42 14.97 7.42
CA ASP A 65 -6.45 13.87 7.31
C ASP A 65 -7.18 12.53 7.19
N ILE A 66 -8.30 12.37 7.91
CA ILE A 66 -9.10 11.15 7.93
C ILE A 66 -10.57 11.49 7.71
N TYR A 67 -11.28 10.73 6.89
CA TYR A 67 -12.71 10.88 6.66
C TYR A 67 -13.42 9.52 6.64
N ASP A 68 -14.52 9.41 7.39
CA ASP A 68 -15.43 8.28 7.34
C ASP A 68 -16.79 8.70 6.73
N PRO A 69 -17.14 8.19 5.53
CA PRO A 69 -18.38 8.57 4.86
C PRO A 69 -19.63 7.99 5.54
N ALA A 70 -19.50 6.93 6.35
CA ALA A 70 -20.64 6.28 7.00
C ALA A 70 -21.20 7.10 8.18
N THR A 71 -20.32 7.80 8.90
CA THR A 71 -20.67 8.66 10.05
C THR A 71 -20.58 10.15 9.73
N LEU A 72 -20.09 10.51 8.54
CA LEU A 72 -19.73 11.88 8.16
C LEU A 72 -18.75 12.52 9.16
N ALA A 73 -17.92 11.70 9.80
CA ALA A 73 -16.88 12.16 10.70
C ALA A 73 -15.58 12.41 9.93
N ALA A 74 -14.95 13.53 10.23
CA ALA A 74 -13.61 13.87 9.76
C ALA A 74 -12.68 14.04 10.96
N ALA A 75 -11.39 13.80 10.75
CA ALA A 75 -10.36 14.01 11.74
C ALA A 75 -9.17 14.79 11.17
N GLN A 76 -8.55 15.56 12.07
CA GLN A 76 -7.27 16.22 11.85
C GLN A 76 -6.31 15.81 12.96
N CYS A 77 -5.19 15.25 12.56
CA CYS A 77 -4.14 14.71 13.40
C CYS A 77 -3.07 15.78 13.61
N LYS A 78 -2.83 16.18 14.85
CA LYS A 78 -1.82 17.20 15.18
C LYS A 78 -0.69 16.59 16.00
N ASN A 79 0.45 16.42 15.35
CA ASN A 79 1.69 15.93 15.98
C ASN A 79 2.61 17.06 16.51
N GLN A 80 2.11 18.29 16.65
CA GLN A 80 2.95 19.40 17.12
C GLN A 80 3.00 19.46 18.64
N GLY A 81 4.18 19.70 19.22
CA GLY A 81 4.35 19.80 20.68
C GLY A 81 3.60 20.98 21.32
N LYS A 82 3.31 22.04 20.56
CA LYS A 82 2.47 23.17 20.98
C LYS A 82 1.36 23.41 19.95
N VAL A 83 0.12 23.19 20.38
CA VAL A 83 -1.09 23.52 19.62
C VAL A 83 -1.80 24.67 20.32
N TYR A 84 -2.12 25.71 19.57
CA TYR A 84 -2.83 26.90 20.04
C TYR A 84 -4.24 26.94 19.43
N VAL A 85 -5.12 27.76 20.02
CA VAL A 85 -6.49 27.95 19.53
C VAL A 85 -6.49 28.39 18.06
N SER A 86 -5.60 29.33 17.69
CA SER A 86 -5.47 29.81 16.31
C SER A 86 -5.20 28.68 15.32
N HIS A 87 -4.45 27.64 15.71
CA HIS A 87 -4.22 26.49 14.84
C HIS A 87 -5.51 25.70 14.61
N LEU A 88 -6.38 25.57 15.62
CA LEU A 88 -7.67 24.87 15.44
C LEU A 88 -8.62 25.69 14.55
N GLU A 89 -8.62 27.01 14.73
CA GLU A 89 -9.39 27.95 13.88
C GLU A 89 -8.97 27.85 12.42
N ASP A 90 -7.67 27.86 12.14
CA ASP A 90 -7.13 27.71 10.78
C ASP A 90 -7.60 26.39 10.13
N GLU A 91 -7.63 25.29 10.89
CA GLU A 91 -8.10 24.00 10.38
C GLU A 91 -9.61 23.97 10.12
N VAL A 92 -10.41 24.59 10.97
CA VAL A 92 -11.85 24.74 10.73
C VAL A 92 -12.10 25.61 9.50
N GLN A 93 -11.28 26.64 9.26
CA GLN A 93 -11.39 27.46 8.05
C GLN A 93 -11.05 26.65 6.80
N LYS A 94 -9.97 25.86 6.82
CA LYS A 94 -9.63 24.97 5.70
C LYS A 94 -10.75 23.98 5.39
N LEU A 95 -11.43 23.47 6.42
CA LEU A 95 -12.55 22.53 6.28
C LEU A 95 -13.69 23.06 5.40
N GLN A 96 -13.85 24.38 5.29
CA GLN A 96 -14.85 24.99 4.41
C GLN A 96 -14.59 24.71 2.92
N SER A 97 -13.34 24.43 2.55
CA SER A 97 -12.94 24.04 1.20
C SER A 97 -13.08 22.53 0.93
N PHE A 98 -13.41 21.74 1.96
CA PHE A 98 -13.60 20.31 1.81
C PHE A 98 -14.92 20.01 1.10
N SER A 99 -14.85 19.24 0.01
CA SER A 99 -15.99 19.04 -0.90
C SER A 99 -17.07 18.09 -0.36
N LYS A 100 -16.79 17.34 0.71
CA LYS A 100 -17.69 16.32 1.26
C LYS A 100 -18.37 16.84 2.54
N PRO A 101 -19.62 16.42 2.83
CA PRO A 101 -20.31 16.83 4.05
C PRO A 101 -19.60 16.27 5.29
N VAL A 102 -19.48 17.11 6.32
CA VAL A 102 -18.88 16.74 7.61
C VAL A 102 -19.85 17.11 8.73
N ALA A 103 -20.27 16.12 9.52
CA ALA A 103 -21.15 16.31 10.67
C ALA A 103 -20.36 16.46 11.98
N HIS A 104 -19.23 15.76 12.08
CA HIS A 104 -18.34 15.73 13.24
C HIS A 104 -16.90 15.95 12.78
N TYR A 105 -16.18 16.84 13.44
CA TYR A 105 -14.79 17.13 13.14
C TYR A 105 -13.94 16.98 14.40
N ILE A 106 -12.96 16.08 14.35
CA ILE A 106 -12.26 15.57 15.54
C ILE A 106 -10.78 15.95 15.45
N PHE A 107 -10.30 16.73 16.43
CA PHE A 107 -8.89 17.01 16.61
C PHE A 107 -8.22 15.92 17.45
N LEU A 108 -7.29 15.19 16.84
CA LEU A 108 -6.52 14.13 17.50
C LEU A 108 -5.12 14.67 17.81
N LEU A 109 -4.76 14.81 19.08
CA LEU A 109 -3.50 15.44 19.48
C LEU A 109 -2.48 14.43 19.99
N SER A 110 -1.22 14.54 19.55
CA SER A 110 -0.10 13.74 20.09
C SER A 110 0.33 14.13 21.51
N ARG A 111 -0.25 15.22 22.03
CA ARG A 111 -0.03 15.73 23.39
C ARG A 111 -0.87 14.95 24.42
N ASP A 112 -0.24 14.55 25.54
CA ASP A 112 -0.85 13.74 26.61
C ASP A 112 -2.27 14.15 27.01
N GLY A 113 -2.50 15.44 27.25
CA GLY A 113 -3.81 15.97 27.61
C GLY A 113 -4.19 17.14 26.72
N VAL A 114 -5.50 17.35 26.57
CA VAL A 114 -6.05 18.54 25.93
C VAL A 114 -5.83 19.73 26.87
N PRO A 115 -5.11 20.78 26.46
CA PRO A 115 -5.01 22.02 27.23
C PRO A 115 -6.41 22.60 27.45
N LYS A 116 -6.69 23.07 28.68
CA LYS A 116 -8.00 23.63 29.05
C LYS A 116 -8.48 24.70 28.06
N ALA A 117 -7.59 25.60 27.63
CA ALA A 117 -7.93 26.63 26.65
C ALA A 117 -8.42 26.09 25.30
N LEU A 118 -7.92 24.93 24.84
CA LEU A 118 -8.42 24.30 23.62
C LEU A 118 -9.79 23.64 23.84
N GLN A 119 -9.99 23.01 25.01
CA GLN A 119 -11.27 22.43 25.37
C GLN A 119 -12.35 23.50 25.51
N ASP A 120 -12.06 24.57 26.26
CA ASP A 120 -12.97 25.72 26.46
C ASP A 120 -13.37 26.32 25.10
N TRP A 121 -12.42 26.47 24.16
CA TRP A 121 -12.73 26.95 22.81
C TRP A 121 -13.63 25.99 22.01
N VAL A 122 -13.38 24.68 22.07
CA VAL A 122 -14.25 23.67 21.42
C VAL A 122 -15.67 23.72 21.99
N ASP A 123 -15.80 23.81 23.32
CA ASP A 123 -17.09 23.87 24.01
C ASP A 123 -17.84 25.16 23.64
N GLU A 124 -17.16 26.31 23.63
CA GLU A 124 -17.73 27.58 23.20
C GLU A 124 -18.17 27.55 21.72
N ALA A 125 -17.35 26.98 20.82
CA ALA A 125 -17.69 26.85 19.40
C ALA A 125 -18.94 25.97 19.19
N ASN A 126 -19.03 24.85 19.90
CA ASN A 126 -20.21 23.98 19.88
C ASN A 126 -21.44 24.63 20.50
N GLN A 127 -21.28 25.42 21.56
CA GLN A 127 -22.38 26.14 22.18
C GLN A 127 -22.95 27.20 21.24
N ARG A 128 -22.10 28.05 20.63
CA ARG A 128 -22.52 29.05 19.63
C ARG A 128 -23.31 28.44 18.48
N ARG A 129 -22.93 27.24 18.03
CA ARG A 129 -23.66 26.48 17.01
C ARG A 129 -25.04 26.03 17.50
N THR A 130 -25.12 25.56 18.74
CA THR A 130 -26.38 25.09 19.34
C THR A 130 -27.35 26.26 19.55
N ASP A 131 -26.85 27.39 20.02
CA ASP A 131 -27.61 28.62 20.23
C ASP A 131 -28.16 29.15 18.89
N ALA A 132 -27.32 29.23 17.85
CA ALA A 132 -27.74 29.63 16.51
C ALA A 132 -28.83 28.71 15.93
N ARG A 133 -28.73 27.39 16.16
CA ARG A 133 -29.78 26.44 15.75
C ARG A 133 -31.09 26.59 16.54
N SER A 134 -31.02 27.03 17.79
CA SER A 134 -32.21 27.26 18.61
C SER A 134 -32.93 28.57 18.26
N ASP A 135 -32.19 29.60 17.85
CA ASP A 135 -32.75 30.87 17.39
C ASP A 135 -33.39 30.75 16.00
N ASP A 136 -32.84 29.88 15.13
CA ASP A 136 -33.39 29.58 13.80
C ASP A 136 -34.56 28.57 13.81
N ALA A 137 -34.99 28.06 14.97
CA ALA A 137 -36.12 27.11 15.04
C ALA A 137 -37.48 27.69 14.59
N ASN A 138 -37.56 29.02 14.37
CA ASN A 138 -38.72 29.69 13.76
C ASN A 138 -38.53 30.04 12.27
N ALA A 139 -37.38 29.73 11.67
CA ALA A 139 -37.11 29.92 10.25
C ALA A 139 -36.84 28.55 9.60
N ALA A 140 -37.83 28.01 8.90
CA ALA A 140 -37.62 26.86 8.05
C ALA A 140 -36.69 27.25 6.88
N SER A 141 -35.39 26.99 7.01
CA SER A 141 -34.35 27.06 5.97
C SER A 141 -33.02 26.70 6.62
N GLU A 142 -31.97 26.19 5.98
CA GLU A 142 -31.62 25.96 4.59
C GLU A 142 -30.43 24.98 4.65
N VAL A 143 -30.17 24.23 3.59
CA VAL A 143 -29.04 23.28 3.48
C VAL A 143 -27.73 24.04 3.21
N GLY A 144 -27.44 25.05 4.03
CA GLY A 144 -26.26 25.91 3.96
C GLY A 144 -25.28 25.60 5.09
N VAL A 145 -24.22 24.85 4.78
CA VAL A 145 -22.96 24.68 5.53
C VAL A 145 -23.11 24.76 7.06
N ALA A 146 -23.81 23.79 7.66
CA ALA A 146 -23.78 23.65 9.11
C ALA A 146 -22.35 23.30 9.55
N VAL A 147 -21.68 24.23 10.25
CA VAL A 147 -20.39 23.99 10.90
C VAL A 147 -20.47 22.67 11.68
N PRO A 148 -19.49 21.76 11.55
CA PRO A 148 -19.56 20.45 12.20
C PRO A 148 -19.48 20.57 13.72
N MET A 149 -19.88 19.50 14.42
CA MET A 149 -19.62 19.38 15.84
C MET A 149 -18.12 19.17 16.04
N LEU A 150 -17.49 20.01 16.85
CA LEU A 150 -16.06 19.91 17.12
C LEU A 150 -15.82 18.96 18.30
N HIS A 151 -14.80 18.11 18.18
CA HIS A 151 -14.32 17.24 19.24
C HIS A 151 -12.81 17.37 19.35
N ILE A 152 -12.25 17.15 20.53
CA ILE A 152 -10.81 17.21 20.75
C ILE A 152 -10.39 16.12 21.73
N MET A 153 -9.33 15.39 21.37
CA MET A 153 -8.83 14.26 22.15
C MET A 153 -7.31 14.35 22.29
N GLY A 154 -6.83 14.10 23.51
CA GLY A 154 -5.41 14.06 23.83
C GLY A 154 -4.84 12.64 23.77
N TRP A 155 -3.53 12.52 23.68
CA TRP A 155 -2.80 11.26 23.55
C TRP A 155 -3.13 10.25 24.65
N ARG A 156 -3.38 10.69 25.89
CA ARG A 156 -3.79 9.78 26.98
C ARG A 156 -5.10 9.05 26.68
N GLU A 157 -6.02 9.70 25.98
CA GLU A 157 -7.24 9.06 25.51
C GLU A 157 -6.97 8.20 24.27
N LEU A 158 -6.24 8.74 23.29
CA LEU A 158 -5.93 8.06 22.03
C LEU A 158 -5.23 6.72 22.24
N LYS A 159 -4.22 6.68 23.12
CA LYS A 159 -3.49 5.44 23.44
C LYS A 159 -4.39 4.36 24.05
N GLY A 160 -5.50 4.76 24.68
CA GLY A 160 -6.49 3.81 25.21
C GLY A 160 -7.16 2.97 24.11
N TYR A 161 -7.32 3.51 22.90
CA TYR A 161 -7.92 2.79 21.77
C TYR A 161 -7.01 1.73 21.18
N LEU A 162 -5.70 1.77 21.44
CA LEU A 162 -4.79 0.68 21.05
C LEU A 162 -5.17 -0.65 21.71
N PHE A 163 -5.88 -0.63 22.85
CA PHE A 163 -6.41 -1.85 23.50
C PHE A 163 -7.72 -2.38 22.91
N ALA A 164 -8.30 -1.69 21.94
CA ALA A 164 -9.54 -2.15 21.34
C ALA A 164 -9.36 -3.47 20.59
N SER A 165 -8.13 -3.78 20.14
CA SER A 165 -7.78 -5.08 19.55
C SER A 165 -6.35 -5.51 19.89
N ASN A 166 -6.12 -6.82 19.92
CA ASN A 166 -4.76 -7.36 20.03
C ASN A 166 -3.91 -6.89 18.85
N PHE A 167 -4.47 -6.91 17.64
CA PHE A 167 -3.77 -6.48 16.43
C PHE A 167 -3.16 -5.08 16.57
N LEU A 168 -3.90 -4.08 17.04
CA LEU A 168 -3.40 -2.71 17.21
C LEU A 168 -2.24 -2.63 18.22
N MET A 169 -2.36 -3.34 19.35
CA MET A 169 -1.29 -3.38 20.35
C MET A 169 0.00 -3.98 19.80
N TRP A 170 -0.10 -4.92 18.87
CA TRP A 170 1.05 -5.58 18.27
C TRP A 170 1.61 -4.78 17.10
N LYS A 171 0.76 -4.26 16.20
CA LYS A 171 1.14 -3.36 15.11
C LYS A 171 1.97 -2.19 15.62
N TRP A 172 1.54 -1.56 16.71
CA TRP A 172 2.22 -0.42 17.31
C TRP A 172 3.26 -0.78 18.39
N GLY A 173 3.60 -2.06 18.55
CA GLY A 173 4.71 -2.49 19.42
C GLY A 173 4.47 -2.35 20.93
N VAL A 174 3.23 -2.16 21.36
CA VAL A 174 2.83 -1.99 22.76
C VAL A 174 2.89 -3.32 23.53
N ALA A 175 2.43 -4.41 22.92
CA ALA A 175 2.27 -5.71 23.59
C ALA A 175 3.55 -6.56 23.66
N HIS A 176 4.54 -6.34 22.78
CA HIS A 176 5.69 -7.23 22.64
C HIS A 176 7.03 -6.54 22.99
N PRO A 177 7.97 -7.19 23.71
CA PRO A 177 9.30 -6.64 23.99
C PRO A 177 10.20 -6.51 22.76
N VAL A 178 9.89 -7.17 21.64
CA VAL A 178 10.75 -7.22 20.45
C VAL A 178 10.04 -6.64 19.23
N ILE A 179 9.89 -5.31 19.17
CA ILE A 179 9.45 -4.58 17.97
C ILE A 179 10.34 -4.94 16.76
N HIS A 180 11.60 -5.32 17.00
CA HIS A 180 12.54 -5.77 15.98
C HIS A 180 12.12 -7.04 15.21
N GLN A 181 11.17 -7.84 15.72
CA GLN A 181 10.73 -9.05 15.00
C GLN A 181 9.83 -8.74 13.81
N TYR A 182 9.04 -7.67 13.88
CA TYR A 182 8.04 -7.31 12.84
C TYR A 182 8.20 -5.86 12.38
N PRO A 183 9.33 -5.51 11.72
CA PRO A 183 9.66 -4.12 11.40
C PRO A 183 8.72 -3.47 10.37
N TYR A 184 8.00 -4.26 9.57
CA TYR A 184 7.11 -3.74 8.52
C TYR A 184 5.65 -3.61 8.99
N LEU A 185 5.28 -4.31 10.05
CA LEU A 185 3.91 -4.32 10.56
C LEU A 185 3.39 -2.91 10.94
N PRO A 186 4.17 -2.01 11.58
CA PRO A 186 3.72 -0.63 11.85
C PRO A 186 3.29 0.13 10.58
N MET A 187 3.92 -0.16 9.44
CA MET A 187 3.63 0.48 8.15
C MET A 187 2.44 -0.15 7.41
N LEU A 188 1.80 -1.18 7.97
CA LEU A 188 0.73 -1.89 7.29
C LEU A 188 -0.56 -1.07 7.24
N ASP A 189 -0.92 -0.57 6.06
CA ASP A 189 -2.27 -0.06 5.82
C ASP A 189 -3.26 -1.23 5.64
N VAL A 190 -4.08 -1.48 6.67
CA VAL A 190 -5.04 -2.59 6.70
C VAL A 190 -6.14 -2.41 5.67
N SER A 191 -6.61 -1.17 5.47
CA SER A 191 -7.65 -0.85 4.48
C SER A 191 -7.14 -1.12 3.07
N PHE A 192 -5.93 -0.66 2.76
CA PHE A 192 -5.32 -0.90 1.45
C PHE A 192 -5.03 -2.37 1.19
N LEU A 193 -4.57 -3.11 2.20
CA LEU A 193 -4.41 -4.56 2.08
C LEU A 193 -5.75 -5.24 1.77
N ALA A 194 -6.81 -4.90 2.51
CA ALA A 194 -8.13 -5.50 2.29
C ALA A 194 -8.68 -5.18 0.89
N GLU A 195 -8.58 -3.92 0.45
CA GLU A 195 -8.98 -3.48 -0.90
C GLU A 195 -8.16 -4.19 -1.99
N THR A 196 -6.85 -4.30 -1.82
CA THR A 196 -5.95 -4.99 -2.75
C THR A 196 -6.33 -6.46 -2.89
N MET A 197 -6.57 -7.14 -1.77
CA MET A 197 -6.94 -8.56 -1.79
C MET A 197 -8.33 -8.79 -2.38
N ASP A 198 -9.28 -7.87 -2.17
CA ASP A 198 -10.59 -7.91 -2.81
C ASP A 198 -10.48 -7.70 -4.32
N ALA A 199 -9.68 -6.72 -4.77
CA ALA A 199 -9.41 -6.47 -6.18
C ALA A 199 -8.80 -7.69 -6.88
N LEU A 200 -7.82 -8.35 -6.24
CA LEU A 200 -7.23 -9.59 -6.74
C LEU A 200 -8.26 -10.72 -6.87
N ARG A 201 -9.13 -10.89 -5.86
CA ARG A 201 -10.19 -11.91 -5.86
C ARG A 201 -11.22 -11.66 -6.96
N ASN A 202 -11.61 -10.40 -7.14
CA ASN A 202 -12.62 -9.97 -8.10
C ASN A 202 -12.04 -9.71 -9.51
N LYS A 203 -10.72 -9.91 -9.70
CA LYS A 203 -10.00 -9.74 -10.97
C LYS A 203 -10.13 -8.34 -11.56
N LEU A 204 -10.12 -7.31 -10.71
CA LEU A 204 -10.17 -5.92 -11.14
C LEU A 204 -8.80 -5.49 -11.69
N ASP A 205 -8.75 -5.10 -12.96
CA ASP A 205 -7.54 -4.70 -13.67
C ASP A 205 -7.33 -3.17 -13.52
N ALA A 206 -7.12 -2.71 -12.29
CA ALA A 206 -6.86 -1.30 -12.00
C ALA A 206 -5.38 -1.09 -11.63
N LEU A 207 -4.78 -0.03 -12.19
CA LEU A 207 -3.47 0.45 -11.76
C LEU A 207 -3.54 0.86 -10.29
N PRO A 208 -2.52 0.54 -9.48
CA PRO A 208 -2.43 1.06 -8.13
C PRO A 208 -2.34 2.60 -8.17
N ASN A 209 -3.23 3.27 -7.45
CA ASN A 209 -3.24 4.74 -7.38
C ASN A 209 -2.20 5.30 -6.38
N ARG A 210 -1.51 4.44 -5.61
CA ARG A 210 -0.54 4.88 -4.60
C ARG A 210 0.89 4.93 -5.15
N ARG A 211 1.66 5.90 -4.67
CA ARG A 211 3.06 6.14 -5.08
C ARG A 211 3.97 4.94 -4.82
N ASP A 212 3.91 4.37 -3.61
CA ASP A 212 4.68 3.18 -3.21
C ASP A 212 4.47 1.98 -4.14
N SER A 213 3.23 1.83 -4.61
CA SER A 213 2.79 0.77 -5.49
C SER A 213 3.27 0.98 -6.93
N LYS A 214 3.40 2.24 -7.37
CA LYS A 214 4.03 2.61 -8.64
C LYS A 214 5.53 2.37 -8.63
N ASP A 215 6.21 2.77 -7.56
CA ASP A 215 7.64 2.49 -7.39
C ASP A 215 7.88 0.96 -7.31
N ALA A 216 6.93 0.19 -6.77
CA ALA A 216 6.99 -1.27 -6.78
C ALA A 216 6.81 -1.90 -8.17
N VAL A 217 6.02 -1.29 -9.07
CA VAL A 217 5.95 -1.71 -10.49
C VAL A 217 7.31 -1.55 -11.15
N GLU A 218 7.94 -0.39 -10.97
CA GLU A 218 9.28 -0.11 -11.51
C GLU A 218 10.32 -1.07 -10.94
N GLY A 219 10.26 -1.34 -9.63
CA GLY A 219 11.12 -2.30 -8.97
C GLY A 219 10.94 -3.75 -9.42
N LEU A 220 9.71 -4.18 -9.74
CA LEU A 220 9.43 -5.52 -10.27
C LEU A 220 9.93 -5.68 -11.71
N LEU A 221 9.80 -4.63 -12.53
CA LEU A 221 10.21 -4.64 -13.95
C LEU A 221 11.68 -4.29 -14.16
N ARG A 222 12.46 -4.10 -13.09
CA ARG A 222 13.85 -3.61 -13.17
C ARG A 222 14.77 -4.57 -13.95
N SER A 223 14.56 -5.87 -13.82
CA SER A 223 15.35 -6.89 -14.51
C SER A 223 14.90 -7.12 -15.96
N VAL A 224 13.78 -6.54 -16.39
CA VAL A 224 13.25 -6.73 -17.75
C VAL A 224 13.90 -5.73 -18.70
N ASP A 225 14.82 -6.22 -19.53
CA ASP A 225 15.38 -5.47 -20.65
C ASP A 225 14.48 -5.61 -21.89
N ALA A 226 13.56 -4.65 -22.03
CA ALA A 226 12.68 -4.59 -23.18
C ALA A 226 13.43 -4.26 -24.47
N GLU A 227 14.50 -3.45 -24.43
CA GLU A 227 15.24 -3.02 -25.62
C GLU A 227 16.05 -4.18 -26.19
N GLY A 228 16.70 -4.97 -25.33
CA GLY A 228 17.40 -6.20 -25.72
C GLY A 228 16.48 -7.25 -26.37
N LEU A 229 15.19 -7.25 -26.05
CA LEU A 229 14.21 -8.18 -26.64
C LEU A 229 13.73 -7.78 -28.04
N VAL A 230 13.66 -6.47 -28.37
CA VAL A 230 13.00 -6.00 -29.61
C VAL A 230 13.64 -6.59 -30.87
N ASN A 231 14.96 -6.80 -30.85
CA ASN A 231 15.70 -7.26 -32.02
C ASN A 231 15.97 -8.78 -32.03
N LEU A 232 15.51 -9.55 -31.02
CA LEU A 232 15.80 -10.98 -30.90
C LEU A 232 15.55 -11.74 -32.21
N VAL A 233 14.40 -11.54 -32.85
CA VAL A 233 14.04 -12.25 -34.09
C VAL A 233 14.78 -11.69 -35.30
N ALA A 234 15.00 -10.37 -35.36
CA ALA A 234 15.67 -9.73 -36.49
C ALA A 234 17.16 -10.08 -36.56
N ASP A 235 17.82 -10.13 -35.39
CA ASP A 235 19.25 -10.41 -35.27
C ASP A 235 19.53 -11.91 -35.09
N SER A 236 18.48 -12.72 -34.91
CA SER A 236 18.56 -14.15 -34.54
C SER A 236 19.44 -14.41 -33.32
N LYS A 237 19.59 -13.43 -32.43
CA LYS A 237 20.43 -13.52 -31.24
C LYS A 237 20.00 -12.62 -30.11
N VAL A 238 20.39 -12.98 -28.89
CA VAL A 238 20.18 -12.15 -27.70
C VAL A 238 21.26 -12.40 -26.66
N GLU A 239 21.57 -11.36 -25.89
CA GLU A 239 22.40 -11.52 -24.70
C GLU A 239 21.67 -12.37 -23.65
N ARG A 240 22.40 -13.27 -23.02
CA ARG A 240 21.92 -14.16 -21.95
C ARG A 240 21.24 -13.38 -20.83
N GLU A 241 21.81 -12.24 -20.44
CA GLU A 241 21.31 -11.41 -19.35
C GLU A 241 19.87 -10.93 -19.59
N VAL A 242 19.45 -10.79 -20.85
CA VAL A 242 18.07 -10.41 -21.20
C VAL A 242 17.08 -11.51 -20.81
N LEU A 243 17.39 -12.78 -21.11
CA LEU A 243 16.54 -13.91 -20.74
C LEU A 243 16.62 -14.23 -19.24
N ASP A 244 17.81 -14.13 -18.65
CA ASP A 244 18.01 -14.27 -17.19
C ASP A 244 17.17 -13.21 -16.43
N GLY A 245 17.16 -11.97 -16.92
CA GLY A 245 16.36 -10.88 -16.37
C GLY A 245 14.84 -11.11 -16.43
N LEU A 246 14.33 -11.77 -17.47
CA LEU A 246 12.95 -12.26 -17.51
C LEU A 246 12.69 -13.33 -16.44
N GLY A 247 13.63 -14.24 -16.22
CA GLY A 247 13.58 -15.26 -15.18
C GLY A 247 13.47 -14.64 -13.78
N GLU A 248 14.32 -13.65 -13.49
CA GLU A 248 14.29 -12.91 -12.21
C GLU A 248 12.94 -12.22 -11.97
N PHE A 249 12.38 -11.58 -13.02
CA PHE A 249 11.07 -10.94 -12.93
C PHE A 249 9.97 -11.96 -12.60
N ILE A 250 9.96 -13.11 -13.28
CA ILE A 250 8.98 -14.19 -13.05
C ILE A 250 9.10 -14.72 -11.61
N GLU A 251 10.31 -14.93 -11.10
CA GLU A 251 10.52 -15.37 -9.72
C GLU A 251 9.99 -14.38 -8.69
N GLU A 252 10.30 -13.09 -8.83
CA GLU A 252 9.84 -12.04 -7.93
C GLU A 252 8.32 -11.82 -8.02
N PHE A 253 7.74 -11.94 -9.22
CA PHE A 253 6.29 -11.93 -9.41
C PHE A 253 5.62 -13.07 -8.63
N TRP A 254 6.08 -14.31 -8.82
CA TRP A 254 5.51 -15.46 -8.12
C TRP A 254 5.77 -15.45 -6.62
N ARG A 255 6.88 -14.83 -6.18
CA ARG A 255 7.16 -14.60 -4.76
C ARG A 255 6.09 -13.70 -4.13
N ALA A 256 5.75 -12.58 -4.77
CA ALA A 256 4.67 -11.71 -4.33
C ALA A 256 3.31 -12.44 -4.35
N VAL A 257 3.02 -13.28 -5.36
CA VAL A 257 1.82 -14.13 -5.38
C VAL A 257 1.78 -15.11 -4.20
N ARG A 258 2.90 -15.76 -3.87
CA ARG A 258 2.97 -16.69 -2.72
C ARG A 258 2.68 -15.98 -1.41
N VAL A 259 3.21 -14.77 -1.21
CA VAL A 259 2.91 -13.94 -0.03
C VAL A 259 1.45 -13.53 -0.02
N ALA A 260 0.88 -13.07 -1.14
CA ALA A 260 -0.54 -12.69 -1.20
C ALA A 260 -1.49 -13.84 -0.79
N LYS A 261 -1.13 -15.09 -1.13
CA LYS A 261 -1.92 -16.28 -0.75
C LYS A 261 -1.96 -16.55 0.75
N THR A 262 -1.09 -15.95 1.55
CA THR A 262 -1.10 -16.13 3.02
C THR A 262 -2.15 -15.25 3.71
N TYR A 263 -2.74 -14.28 3.01
CA TYR A 263 -3.69 -13.30 3.57
C TYR A 263 -4.80 -13.91 4.41
N SER A 264 -5.51 -14.92 3.90
CA SER A 264 -6.63 -15.52 4.63
C SER A 264 -6.19 -16.22 5.92
N VAL A 265 -4.99 -16.81 5.92
CA VAL A 265 -4.40 -17.47 7.09
C VAL A 265 -3.95 -16.40 8.08
N ALA A 266 -3.24 -15.36 7.61
CA ALA A 266 -2.78 -14.25 8.43
C ALA A 266 -3.94 -13.58 9.20
N VAL A 267 -5.02 -13.19 8.50
CA VAL A 267 -6.20 -12.55 9.09
C VAL A 267 -6.88 -13.44 10.12
N LYS A 268 -6.98 -14.74 9.85
CA LYS A 268 -7.58 -15.69 10.79
C LYS A 268 -6.73 -15.86 12.05
N ASP A 269 -5.42 -15.94 11.88
CA ASP A 269 -4.51 -16.38 12.92
C ASP A 269 -4.12 -15.23 13.87
N VAL A 270 -4.11 -13.96 13.42
CA VAL A 270 -3.82 -12.80 14.30
C VAL A 270 -4.77 -12.64 15.48
N ASP A 271 -5.99 -13.18 15.38
CA ASP A 271 -6.99 -13.17 16.46
C ASP A 271 -7.08 -14.50 17.22
N SER A 272 -6.14 -15.42 16.97
CA SER A 272 -6.09 -16.70 17.66
C SER A 272 -5.88 -16.54 19.17
N ARG A 273 -6.48 -17.46 19.94
CA ARG A 273 -6.25 -17.58 21.39
C ARG A 273 -4.96 -18.32 21.70
N ASP A 274 -4.46 -19.10 20.75
CA ASP A 274 -3.18 -19.79 20.87
C ASP A 274 -2.05 -18.81 20.55
N PRO A 275 -1.14 -18.51 21.51
CA PRO A 275 -0.06 -17.57 21.29
C PRO A 275 0.87 -17.93 20.13
N ILE A 276 1.08 -19.22 19.85
CA ILE A 276 1.97 -19.68 18.78
C ILE A 276 1.33 -19.38 17.42
N ILE A 277 0.05 -19.71 17.25
CA ILE A 277 -0.70 -19.42 16.02
C ILE A 277 -0.83 -17.90 15.83
N MET A 278 -1.08 -17.16 16.91
CA MET A 278 -1.15 -15.70 16.87
C MET A 278 0.17 -15.08 16.39
N GLU A 279 1.32 -15.56 16.90
CA GLU A 279 2.65 -15.13 16.47
C GLU A 279 2.90 -15.43 14.99
N GLN A 280 2.49 -16.62 14.51
CA GLN A 280 2.53 -16.96 13.07
C GLN A 280 1.67 -16.01 12.24
N GLY A 281 0.46 -15.68 12.71
CA GLY A 281 -0.42 -14.70 12.06
C GLY A 281 0.27 -13.34 11.92
N PHE A 282 0.96 -12.86 12.96
CA PHE A 282 1.71 -11.61 12.91
C PHE A 282 2.91 -11.65 11.98
N ALA A 283 3.65 -12.77 11.93
CA ALA A 283 4.74 -12.96 10.98
C ALA A 283 4.24 -12.87 9.52
N LEU A 284 3.11 -13.53 9.22
CA LEU A 284 2.49 -13.46 7.91
C LEU A 284 1.97 -12.05 7.59
N MET A 285 1.39 -11.33 8.56
CA MET A 285 0.98 -9.93 8.37
C MET A 285 2.16 -9.01 8.11
N ASN A 286 3.30 -9.24 8.77
CA ASN A 286 4.53 -8.48 8.52
C ASN A 286 5.07 -8.73 7.10
N ASP A 287 5.01 -9.96 6.60
CA ASP A 287 5.37 -10.26 5.21
C ASP A 287 4.39 -9.62 4.22
N LEU A 288 3.09 -9.66 4.50
CA LEU A 288 2.08 -8.95 3.71
C LEU A 288 2.35 -7.45 3.68
N ALA A 289 2.68 -6.83 4.82
CA ALA A 289 3.02 -5.42 4.90
C ALA A 289 4.24 -5.07 4.03
N ARG A 290 5.30 -5.89 4.10
CA ARG A 290 6.51 -5.72 3.28
C ARG A 290 6.23 -5.83 1.78
N TYR A 291 5.35 -6.75 1.38
CA TYR A 291 5.06 -7.03 -0.02
C TYR A 291 3.85 -6.29 -0.57
N LEU A 292 3.08 -5.58 0.26
CA LEU A 292 1.81 -4.94 -0.11
C LEU A 292 1.91 -4.10 -1.40
N PRO A 293 2.94 -3.24 -1.58
CA PRO A 293 3.10 -2.50 -2.83
C PRO A 293 3.23 -3.42 -4.06
N ARG A 294 4.04 -4.49 -3.97
CA ARG A 294 4.23 -5.49 -5.05
C ARG A 294 2.96 -6.31 -5.29
N ILE A 295 2.25 -6.69 -4.22
CA ILE A 295 1.00 -7.44 -4.30
C ILE A 295 -0.06 -6.64 -5.07
N SER A 296 -0.14 -5.33 -4.82
CA SER A 296 -1.07 -4.45 -5.53
C SER A 296 -0.81 -4.38 -7.04
N ALA A 297 0.45 -4.57 -7.48
CA ALA A 297 0.86 -4.56 -8.87
C ALA A 297 0.64 -5.90 -9.61
N LEU A 298 0.37 -7.00 -8.89
CA LEU A 298 0.34 -8.36 -9.47
C LEU A 298 -0.66 -8.50 -10.61
N ARG A 299 -1.86 -7.93 -10.46
CA ARG A 299 -2.89 -8.09 -11.48
C ARG A 299 -2.50 -7.39 -12.77
N TYR A 300 -1.96 -6.20 -12.62
CA TYR A 300 -1.50 -5.33 -13.69
C TYR A 300 -0.33 -5.96 -14.49
N LEU A 301 0.63 -6.57 -13.79
CA LEU A 301 1.81 -7.19 -14.42
C LEU A 301 1.61 -8.65 -14.85
N ARG A 302 0.43 -9.22 -14.60
CA ARG A 302 0.13 -10.62 -14.95
C ARG A 302 0.26 -10.92 -16.46
N PRO A 303 -0.19 -10.06 -17.40
CA PRO A 303 0.00 -10.32 -18.83
C PRO A 303 1.48 -10.41 -19.21
N VAL A 304 2.30 -9.47 -18.72
CA VAL A 304 3.75 -9.45 -18.94
C VAL A 304 4.37 -10.75 -18.41
N CYS A 305 4.07 -11.12 -17.16
CA CYS A 305 4.58 -12.37 -16.57
C CYS A 305 4.24 -13.61 -17.41
N LYS A 306 3.00 -13.71 -17.92
CA LYS A 306 2.60 -14.84 -18.76
C LYS A 306 3.34 -14.87 -20.09
N ALA A 307 3.51 -13.72 -20.73
CA ALA A 307 4.23 -13.62 -21.99
C ALA A 307 5.72 -13.96 -21.79
N SER A 308 6.34 -13.49 -20.71
CA SER A 308 7.70 -13.87 -20.32
C SER A 308 7.85 -15.37 -20.05
N GLU A 309 6.92 -15.98 -19.30
CA GLU A 309 6.92 -17.44 -19.09
C GLU A 309 6.77 -18.21 -20.40
N ALA A 310 5.88 -17.78 -21.28
CA ALA A 310 5.69 -18.41 -22.58
C ALA A 310 6.96 -18.28 -23.44
N LEU A 311 7.60 -17.11 -23.47
CA LEU A 311 8.83 -16.88 -24.21
C LEU A 311 9.99 -17.76 -23.71
N LEU A 312 10.24 -17.80 -22.40
CA LEU A 312 11.29 -18.66 -21.84
C LEU A 312 11.00 -20.16 -22.07
N ASN A 313 9.73 -20.55 -22.10
CA ASN A 313 9.37 -21.93 -22.40
C ASN A 313 9.64 -22.31 -23.88
N VAL A 314 9.62 -21.35 -24.81
CA VAL A 314 10.01 -21.59 -26.21
C VAL A 314 11.49 -21.98 -26.29
N PHE A 315 12.35 -21.40 -25.45
CA PHE A 315 13.80 -21.62 -25.44
C PHE A 315 14.29 -22.57 -24.34
N ARG A 316 13.39 -23.41 -23.81
CA ARG A 316 13.70 -24.25 -22.65
C ARG A 316 14.59 -25.44 -22.99
N ASP A 317 14.61 -25.87 -24.24
CA ASP A 317 15.43 -27.00 -24.69
C ASP A 317 16.88 -26.56 -24.88
N GLU A 318 17.85 -27.41 -24.50
CA GLU A 318 19.28 -27.11 -24.69
C GLU A 318 19.63 -27.04 -26.19
N ASP A 319 18.82 -27.66 -27.04
CA ASP A 319 18.93 -27.60 -28.49
C ASP A 319 18.18 -26.40 -29.13
N SER A 320 17.61 -25.50 -28.34
CA SER A 320 16.92 -24.31 -28.85
C SER A 320 17.86 -23.19 -29.28
N TYR A 321 19.13 -23.23 -28.88
CA TYR A 321 20.10 -22.17 -29.16
C TYR A 321 21.54 -22.69 -29.20
N TYR A 322 22.44 -21.88 -29.76
CA TYR A 322 23.89 -22.02 -29.61
C TYR A 322 24.50 -20.80 -28.96
N TRP A 323 25.70 -20.96 -28.40
CA TRP A 323 26.49 -19.83 -27.96
C TRP A 323 27.26 -19.21 -29.14
N GLU A 324 27.25 -17.88 -29.25
CA GLU A 324 28.10 -17.16 -30.20
C GLU A 324 29.57 -17.46 -29.90
N GLN A 325 30.34 -17.81 -30.93
CA GLN A 325 31.75 -18.12 -30.77
C GLN A 325 32.56 -16.86 -30.51
N VAL A 326 33.53 -16.98 -29.60
CA VAL A 326 34.47 -15.91 -29.25
C VAL A 326 35.90 -16.38 -29.50
N VAL A 327 36.74 -15.45 -29.95
CA VAL A 327 38.17 -15.71 -30.14
C VAL A 327 38.88 -15.44 -28.82
N VAL A 328 39.57 -16.45 -28.30
CA VAL A 328 40.42 -16.33 -27.10
C VAL A 328 41.85 -16.71 -27.43
N GLU A 329 42.78 -15.96 -26.85
CA GLU A 329 44.20 -16.27 -26.94
C GLU A 329 44.56 -17.39 -25.95
N HIS A 330 44.97 -18.56 -26.45
CA HIS A 330 45.50 -19.64 -25.64
C HIS A 330 46.95 -19.93 -26.06
N GLN A 331 47.90 -19.62 -25.16
CA GLN A 331 49.34 -19.84 -25.38
C GLN A 331 49.89 -19.15 -26.65
N GLY A 332 49.42 -17.95 -26.98
CA GLY A 332 49.88 -17.18 -28.14
C GLY A 332 49.24 -17.59 -29.47
N MET A 333 48.21 -18.44 -29.46
CA MET A 333 47.38 -18.75 -30.62
C MET A 333 45.93 -18.33 -30.36
N GLU A 334 45.31 -17.71 -31.34
CA GLU A 334 43.88 -17.39 -31.35
C GLU A 334 43.09 -18.67 -31.66
N VAL A 335 42.18 -19.03 -30.75
CA VAL A 335 41.30 -20.20 -30.89
C VAL A 335 39.85 -19.73 -30.70
N GLU A 336 38.97 -20.13 -31.60
CA GLU A 336 37.52 -19.95 -31.46
C GLU A 336 36.97 -20.98 -30.48
N VAL A 337 36.29 -20.50 -29.44
CA VAL A 337 35.55 -21.32 -28.48
C VAL A 337 34.14 -20.78 -28.35
N ASP A 338 33.22 -21.63 -27.91
CA ASP A 338 31.86 -21.18 -27.58
C ASP A 338 31.92 -20.15 -26.45
N GLY A 339 31.30 -18.99 -26.66
CA GLY A 339 31.14 -17.97 -25.63
C GLY A 339 30.09 -18.38 -24.59
N ASP A 340 29.77 -17.46 -23.67
CA ASP A 340 28.76 -17.66 -22.62
C ASP A 340 27.82 -16.46 -22.44
N SER A 341 27.90 -15.49 -23.34
CA SER A 341 27.21 -14.19 -23.24
C SER A 341 26.06 -14.03 -24.23
N THR A 342 26.20 -14.54 -25.46
CA THR A 342 25.21 -14.33 -26.54
C THR A 342 24.67 -15.66 -27.05
N MET A 343 23.36 -15.80 -27.09
CA MET A 343 22.64 -16.97 -27.59
C MET A 343 22.16 -16.71 -29.01
N LEU A 344 22.37 -17.65 -29.91
CA LEU A 344 21.98 -17.66 -31.32
C LEU A 344 20.80 -18.61 -31.54
N PHE A 345 19.79 -18.21 -32.30
CA PHE A 345 18.57 -18.97 -32.56
C PHE A 345 18.34 -19.19 -34.06
N ASN A 346 17.52 -20.18 -34.42
CA ASN A 346 17.09 -20.40 -35.79
C ASN A 346 15.64 -19.94 -35.98
N PHE A 347 15.46 -18.80 -36.67
CA PHE A 347 14.14 -18.26 -37.04
C PHE A 347 13.87 -18.32 -38.56
N GLU A 348 14.80 -18.84 -39.36
CA GLU A 348 14.76 -18.76 -40.82
C GLU A 348 14.48 -20.10 -41.49
N HIS A 349 15.06 -21.18 -40.99
CA HIS A 349 15.06 -22.48 -41.66
C HIS A 349 14.24 -23.46 -40.86
N GLU A 350 13.08 -23.89 -41.38
CA GLU A 350 12.23 -24.93 -40.79
C GLU A 350 12.92 -26.30 -40.78
N ASP A 351 13.90 -26.45 -39.90
CA ASP A 351 14.65 -27.67 -39.69
C ASP A 351 14.74 -28.08 -38.22
N TRP A 352 15.13 -29.33 -38.04
CA TRP A 352 15.35 -29.96 -36.73
C TRP A 352 16.84 -30.15 -36.49
N THR A 353 17.70 -29.32 -37.09
CA THR A 353 19.10 -29.27 -36.70
C THR A 353 19.24 -28.27 -35.58
N SER A 354 20.00 -28.60 -34.54
CA SER A 354 20.28 -27.65 -33.47
C SER A 354 21.01 -26.43 -34.09
N PRO A 355 20.63 -25.18 -33.76
CA PRO A 355 19.48 -24.84 -32.93
C PRO A 355 18.17 -25.04 -33.70
N TYR A 356 17.21 -25.74 -33.10
CA TYR A 356 15.96 -26.07 -33.79
C TYR A 356 15.20 -24.83 -34.25
N PHE A 357 14.48 -24.95 -35.37
CA PHE A 357 13.60 -23.88 -35.83
C PHE A 357 12.58 -23.48 -34.76
N VAL A 358 12.47 -22.17 -34.55
CA VAL A 358 11.44 -21.56 -33.72
C VAL A 358 10.61 -20.62 -34.59
N ASP A 359 9.28 -20.68 -34.46
CA ASP A 359 8.38 -19.82 -35.22
C ASP A 359 8.60 -18.33 -34.86
N PRO A 360 9.08 -17.49 -35.79
CA PRO A 360 9.31 -16.07 -35.54
C PRO A 360 8.02 -15.29 -35.27
N GLU A 361 6.86 -15.71 -35.80
CA GLU A 361 5.58 -15.04 -35.54
C GLU A 361 5.16 -15.23 -34.08
N GLN A 362 5.32 -16.45 -33.56
CA GLN A 362 5.07 -16.76 -32.16
C GLN A 362 5.97 -15.93 -31.23
N VAL A 363 7.27 -15.89 -31.52
CA VAL A 363 8.25 -15.16 -30.70
C VAL A 363 8.01 -13.66 -30.76
N ASN A 364 7.79 -13.09 -31.95
CA ASN A 364 7.48 -11.66 -32.10
C ASN A 364 6.19 -11.26 -31.36
N SER A 365 5.16 -12.10 -31.38
CA SER A 365 3.93 -11.84 -30.64
C SER A 365 4.19 -11.77 -29.12
N LEU A 366 5.01 -12.68 -28.58
CA LEU A 366 5.35 -12.71 -27.16
C LEU A 366 6.24 -11.52 -26.77
N ILE A 367 7.25 -11.19 -27.57
CA ILE A 367 8.09 -10.00 -27.38
C ILE A 367 7.21 -8.75 -27.34
N LYS A 368 6.28 -8.61 -28.31
CA LYS A 368 5.37 -7.48 -28.37
C LYS A 368 4.53 -7.34 -27.10
N ASP A 369 3.93 -8.44 -26.63
CA ASP A 369 3.13 -8.43 -25.39
C ASP A 369 3.96 -8.01 -24.16
N ILE A 370 5.23 -8.42 -24.09
CA ILE A 370 6.16 -8.02 -23.03
C ILE A 370 6.49 -6.53 -23.15
N VAL A 371 6.97 -6.09 -24.32
CA VAL A 371 7.45 -4.72 -24.55
C VAL A 371 6.30 -3.72 -24.37
N GLU A 372 5.16 -3.93 -25.01
CA GLU A 372 3.99 -3.04 -24.87
C GLU A 372 3.50 -3.00 -23.42
N GLY A 373 3.49 -4.14 -22.71
CA GLY A 373 3.10 -4.21 -21.31
C GLY A 373 4.07 -3.45 -20.38
N VAL A 374 5.38 -3.56 -20.62
CA VAL A 374 6.42 -2.84 -19.87
C VAL A 374 6.35 -1.34 -20.15
N GLU A 375 6.21 -0.93 -21.40
CA GLU A 375 6.07 0.48 -21.77
C GLU A 375 4.81 1.11 -21.18
N HIS A 376 3.67 0.41 -21.26
CA HIS A 376 2.43 0.86 -20.66
C HIS A 376 2.57 1.02 -19.13
N ALA A 377 3.23 0.06 -18.47
CA ALA A 377 3.59 0.15 -17.05
C ALA A 377 4.43 1.37 -16.71
N ARG A 378 5.47 1.66 -17.50
CA ARG A 378 6.36 2.80 -17.28
C ARG A 378 5.67 4.14 -17.56
N ARG A 379 4.87 4.26 -18.63
CA ARG A 379 4.14 5.51 -18.96
C ARG A 379 3.07 5.87 -17.93
N ALA A 380 2.32 4.88 -17.45
CA ALA A 380 1.31 5.07 -16.40
C ALA A 380 1.89 5.61 -15.08
N ILE A 381 3.20 5.43 -14.85
CA ILE A 381 3.92 6.00 -13.71
C ILE A 381 4.28 7.48 -13.95
N VAL A 382 4.68 7.84 -15.18
CA VAL A 382 5.15 9.19 -15.57
C VAL A 382 4.00 10.21 -15.66
N ASP A 383 2.85 9.82 -16.21
CA ASP A 383 1.70 10.72 -16.40
C ASP A 383 1.11 11.24 -15.08
N VAL A 384 1.49 10.67 -13.93
CA VAL A 384 1.06 11.16 -12.62
C VAL A 384 2.11 12.04 -11.94
N ARG A 385 3.41 11.83 -12.21
CA ARG A 385 4.49 12.69 -11.69
C ARG A 385 4.50 14.09 -12.30
N THR A 386 3.74 14.31 -13.38
CA THR A 386 3.57 15.62 -14.05
C THR A 386 2.29 16.35 -13.63
N VAL A 387 1.46 15.71 -12.81
CA VAL A 387 0.20 16.26 -12.27
C VAL A 387 0.31 16.59 -10.77
N GLU A 388 1.37 16.14 -10.10
CA GLU A 388 1.88 16.68 -8.83
C GLU A 388 2.73 17.93 -9.08
#